data_AF-A0AAP2W595-F1
#
_entry.id   AF-A0AAP2W595-F1
#
_cell.length_a   1.000
_cell.length_b   1.000
_cell.length_c   1.000
_cell.angle_alpha   90.00
_cell.angle_beta   90.00
_cell.angle_gamma   90.00
#
_symmetry.space_group_name_H-M   'P 1'
#
loop_
_entity.id
_entity.type
_entity.pdbx_description
1 polymer ?
#
loop_
_entity_poly.entity_id
_entity_poly.type
_entity_poly.pdbx_seq_one_letter_code
_entity_poly.pdbx_strand_id
1 'polypeptide(L)'
;MDGDNLFDNYVKHAFFLREWGIDGSGNSLLTREEYVSKAAELLNCKDLNNGVRIYSYIQNGTTVVYDPEANEWAEGTEDGQLKNFFKPDNTKKNFVRERVECEDLICSSPKDSIDDEPDAVKKMLDEYEQAIDELDRNFDNIGQANCRACTPLVRKRIFSFWFDYIFKKGVQLPELLERFESINKKMEEFEQKRGGDYRALLCSDLEHYASCYSGIVEYFFKPEPVCAEVENDLNIRDVLEILMMELSYDYDLSLMEESLAGFDTTLKEVFTCNKEDILKLCPCIEEEYLPGRFWWRHPSSL
;
A
#
# COMPACT_ATOMS: atom_id res chain seq x y z
N MET A 1 27.82 -34.94 13.45
CA MET A 1 26.95 -33.77 13.50
C MET A 1 27.57 -32.80 12.54
N ASP A 2 27.13 -32.90 11.30
CA ASP A 2 27.66 -32.13 10.19
C ASP A 2 27.22 -30.68 10.38
N GLY A 3 28.21 -29.79 10.36
CA GLY A 3 27.99 -28.36 10.30
C GLY A 3 27.51 -28.05 8.89
N ASP A 4 26.20 -28.07 8.70
CA ASP A 4 25.57 -27.53 7.50
C ASP A 4 25.91 -26.04 7.44
N ASN A 5 26.75 -25.74 6.47
CA ASN A 5 27.29 -24.44 6.12
C ASN A 5 26.12 -23.48 5.88
N LEU A 6 25.91 -22.50 6.79
CA LEU A 6 24.86 -21.48 6.67
C LEU A 6 24.84 -20.85 5.27
N PHE A 7 26.02 -20.67 4.66
CA PHE A 7 26.21 -20.18 3.30
C PHE A 7 25.46 -20.99 2.24
N ASP A 8 25.40 -22.32 2.38
CA ASP A 8 24.73 -23.21 1.42
C ASP A 8 23.20 -23.17 1.55
N ASN A 9 22.67 -22.75 2.71
CA ASN A 9 21.23 -22.49 2.90
C ASN A 9 20.80 -21.16 2.28
N TYR A 10 21.66 -20.12 2.29
CA TYR A 10 21.39 -18.84 1.61
C TYR A 10 21.26 -18.98 0.10
N VAL A 11 22.05 -19.87 -0.52
CA VAL A 11 22.17 -19.98 -1.99
C VAL A 11 21.01 -20.77 -2.62
N LYS A 12 20.36 -21.67 -1.87
CA LYS A 12 19.35 -22.60 -2.41
C LYS A 12 17.95 -22.00 -2.61
N HIS A 13 17.62 -20.87 -1.98
CA HIS A 13 16.25 -20.32 -1.97
C HIS A 13 16.09 -18.90 -2.53
N ALA A 14 17.13 -18.33 -3.15
CA ALA A 14 17.01 -17.07 -3.89
C ALA A 14 16.20 -17.27 -5.20
N PHE A 15 14.89 -17.22 -5.09
CA PHE A 15 13.98 -17.13 -6.24
C PHE A 15 14.05 -15.71 -6.80
N PHE A 16 14.40 -15.60 -8.09
CA PHE A 16 14.43 -14.38 -8.91
C PHE A 16 15.52 -13.35 -8.60
N LEU A 17 16.75 -13.67 -9.02
CA LEU A 17 17.78 -12.66 -9.31
C LEU A 17 17.37 -11.87 -10.58
N ARG A 18 16.58 -10.81 -10.42
CA ARG A 18 16.33 -9.84 -11.48
C ARG A 18 17.52 -8.87 -11.58
N GLU A 19 17.84 -8.48 -12.81
CA GLU A 19 19.01 -7.73 -13.26
C GLU A 19 19.18 -6.33 -12.64
N TRP A 20 19.85 -6.20 -11.48
CA TRP A 20 20.11 -4.89 -10.89
C TRP A 20 21.48 -4.86 -10.19
N GLY A 21 22.24 -3.80 -10.47
CA GLY A 21 23.70 -3.77 -10.37
C GLY A 21 24.35 -3.59 -11.74
N ILE A 22 23.59 -3.39 -12.80
CA ILE A 22 24.09 -3.16 -14.14
C ILE A 22 24.44 -1.68 -14.31
N ASP A 23 25.66 -1.37 -14.75
CA ASP A 23 26.04 0.02 -15.06
C ASP A 23 25.25 0.55 -16.27
N GLY A 24 25.34 1.85 -16.56
CA GLY A 24 24.68 2.46 -17.72
C GLY A 24 25.08 1.89 -19.09
N SER A 25 25.96 0.87 -19.14
CA SER A 25 26.38 0.17 -20.35
C SER A 25 25.86 -1.28 -20.45
N GLY A 26 25.07 -1.75 -19.50
CA GLY A 26 24.52 -3.11 -19.57
C GLY A 26 25.39 -4.18 -18.90
N ASN A 27 26.45 -3.81 -18.18
CA ASN A 27 27.33 -4.77 -17.49
C ASN A 27 27.07 -4.81 -15.97
N SER A 28 26.92 -6.01 -15.40
CA SER A 28 26.82 -6.18 -13.95
C SER A 28 28.11 -5.71 -13.24
N LEU A 29 27.96 -4.80 -12.28
CA LEU A 29 29.00 -4.25 -11.40
C LEU A 29 29.45 -5.23 -10.31
N LEU A 30 28.66 -6.27 -10.04
CA LEU A 30 28.95 -7.32 -9.07
C LEU A 30 28.61 -8.70 -9.64
N THR A 31 29.39 -9.70 -9.27
CA THR A 31 29.04 -11.10 -9.48
C THR A 31 27.92 -11.53 -8.53
N ARG A 32 27.21 -12.61 -8.87
CA ARG A 32 26.15 -13.19 -8.02
C ARG A 32 26.65 -13.52 -6.61
N GLU A 33 27.88 -14.00 -6.49
CA GLU A 33 28.50 -14.35 -5.19
C GLU A 33 28.76 -13.09 -4.35
N GLU A 34 29.28 -12.02 -4.96
CA GLU A 34 29.49 -10.74 -4.28
C GLU A 34 28.16 -10.11 -3.84
N TYR A 35 27.11 -10.24 -4.66
CA TYR A 35 25.76 -9.75 -4.34
C TYR A 35 25.16 -10.47 -3.12
N VAL A 36 25.20 -11.80 -3.11
CA VAL A 36 24.67 -12.60 -1.99
C VAL A 36 25.49 -12.35 -0.72
N SER A 37 26.81 -12.22 -0.83
CA SER A 37 27.68 -11.94 0.31
C SER A 37 27.37 -10.59 0.95
N LYS A 38 27.16 -9.54 0.15
CA LYS A 38 26.81 -8.21 0.66
C LYS A 38 25.43 -8.16 1.30
N ALA A 39 24.46 -8.80 0.68
CA ALA A 39 23.11 -8.87 1.23
C ALA A 39 23.07 -9.57 2.58
N ALA A 40 23.84 -10.67 2.73
CA ALA A 40 24.00 -11.36 4.00
C ALA A 40 24.77 -10.52 5.04
N GLU A 41 25.78 -9.76 4.63
CA GLU A 41 26.51 -8.83 5.51
C GLU A 41 25.58 -7.74 6.05
N LEU A 42 24.74 -7.16 5.19
CA LEU A 42 23.80 -6.12 5.55
C LEU A 42 22.68 -6.65 6.47
N LEU A 43 22.10 -7.82 6.18
CA LEU A 43 21.10 -8.45 7.06
C LEU A 43 21.66 -8.86 8.44
N ASN A 44 22.96 -9.13 8.52
CA ASN A 44 23.64 -9.44 9.78
C ASN A 44 24.08 -8.20 10.57
N CYS A 45 24.00 -6.99 10.00
CA CYS A 45 24.24 -5.75 10.72
C CYS A 45 23.10 -5.46 11.71
N LYS A 46 23.27 -5.91 12.95
CA LYS A 46 22.34 -5.67 14.07
C LYS A 46 22.61 -4.37 14.84
N ASP A 47 23.60 -3.59 14.43
CA ASP A 47 24.06 -2.42 15.18
C ASP A 47 23.52 -1.11 14.58
N LEU A 48 22.50 -0.53 15.23
CA LEU A 48 21.92 0.77 14.89
C LEU A 48 22.95 1.92 14.99
N ASN A 49 24.11 1.71 15.64
CA ASN A 49 25.16 2.72 15.75
C ASN A 49 26.01 2.89 14.48
N ASN A 50 25.88 1.98 13.50
CA ASN A 50 26.63 2.04 12.24
C ASN A 50 25.90 2.82 11.13
N GLY A 51 24.86 3.60 11.47
CA GLY A 51 24.13 4.42 10.50
C GLY A 51 23.13 3.66 9.61
N VAL A 52 23.02 2.34 9.79
CA VAL A 52 22.09 1.47 9.08
C VAL A 52 20.70 1.52 9.74
N ARG A 53 19.64 1.55 8.94
CA ARG A 53 18.24 1.55 9.38
C ARG A 53 17.63 0.16 9.24
N ILE A 54 16.97 -0.31 10.28
CA ILE A 54 16.31 -1.63 10.31
C ILE A 54 14.80 -1.42 10.41
N TYR A 55 14.07 -2.03 9.49
CA TYR A 55 12.62 -2.04 9.43
C TYR A 55 12.16 -3.50 9.58
N SER A 56 11.44 -3.82 10.66
CA SER A 56 10.95 -5.18 10.92
C SER A 56 9.45 -5.25 10.66
N TYR A 57 9.05 -6.08 9.69
CA TYR A 57 7.65 -6.37 9.36
C TYR A 57 7.15 -7.58 10.16
N ILE A 58 6.30 -7.32 11.15
CA ILE A 58 5.80 -8.33 12.09
C ILE A 58 4.84 -9.32 11.43
N GLN A 59 4.07 -8.91 10.41
CA GLN A 59 3.03 -9.77 9.82
C GLN A 59 3.60 -10.96 9.03
N ASN A 60 4.80 -10.86 8.46
CA ASN A 60 5.41 -11.91 7.63
C ASN A 60 6.82 -12.33 8.09
N GLY A 61 7.22 -11.98 9.33
CA GLY A 61 8.54 -12.31 9.89
C GLY A 61 9.70 -11.83 9.01
N THR A 62 9.56 -10.66 8.40
CA THR A 62 10.48 -10.13 7.39
C THR A 62 11.22 -8.92 7.95
N THR A 63 12.54 -8.90 7.79
CA THR A 63 13.43 -7.81 8.19
C THR A 63 14.01 -7.16 6.94
N VAL A 64 13.84 -5.85 6.85
CA VAL A 64 14.44 -4.99 5.84
C VAL A 64 15.54 -4.17 6.51
N VAL A 65 16.75 -4.21 5.95
CA VAL A 65 17.90 -3.44 6.43
C VAL A 65 18.36 -2.51 5.32
N TYR A 66 18.43 -1.21 5.58
CA TYR A 66 18.82 -0.18 4.63
C TYR A 66 20.05 0.58 5.14
N ASP A 67 21.14 0.53 4.40
CA ASP A 67 22.33 1.36 4.57
C ASP A 67 22.19 2.65 3.72
N PRO A 68 21.96 3.81 4.36
CA PRO A 68 21.81 5.08 3.65
C PRO A 68 23.12 5.64 3.09
N GLU A 69 24.28 5.26 3.63
CA GLU A 69 25.59 5.73 3.16
C GLU A 69 25.99 5.00 1.87
N ALA A 70 25.81 3.68 1.86
CA ALA A 70 26.03 2.85 0.68
C ALA A 70 24.87 2.92 -0.32
N ASN A 71 23.71 3.41 0.11
CA ASN A 71 22.44 3.37 -0.61
C ASN A 71 22.09 1.92 -0.99
N GLU A 72 22.17 1.00 -0.03
CA GLU A 72 21.95 -0.44 -0.23
C GLU A 72 20.83 -0.90 0.71
N TRP A 73 19.89 -1.73 0.28
CA TRP A 73 19.00 -2.44 1.20
C TRP A 73 18.95 -3.94 0.95
N ALA A 74 18.66 -4.68 2.01
CA ALA A 74 18.47 -6.12 1.99
C ALA A 74 17.14 -6.47 2.68
N GLU A 75 16.47 -7.47 2.17
CA GLU A 75 15.27 -8.07 2.75
C GLU A 75 15.56 -9.52 3.08
N GLY A 76 15.23 -9.95 4.29
CA GLY A 76 15.30 -11.35 4.65
C GLY A 76 14.29 -11.72 5.71
N THR A 77 14.15 -13.00 5.99
CA THR A 77 13.34 -13.47 7.12
C THR A 77 14.08 -13.30 8.45
N GLU A 78 13.37 -13.40 9.58
CA GLU A 78 13.98 -13.37 10.93
C GLU A 78 14.99 -14.50 11.17
N ASP A 79 14.84 -15.66 10.52
CA ASP A 79 15.83 -16.76 10.51
C ASP A 79 16.99 -16.52 9.54
N GLY A 80 17.00 -15.35 8.88
CA GLY A 80 18.10 -14.87 8.06
C GLY A 80 18.02 -15.31 6.60
N GLN A 81 16.93 -15.88 6.10
CA GLN A 81 16.85 -16.23 4.67
C GLN A 81 16.74 -14.97 3.82
N LEU A 82 17.65 -14.80 2.87
CA LEU A 82 17.65 -13.66 1.96
C LEU A 82 16.46 -13.75 0.99
N LYS A 83 15.62 -12.72 1.01
CA LYS A 83 14.52 -12.54 0.05
C LYS A 83 14.94 -11.65 -1.11
N ASN A 84 15.46 -10.45 -0.82
CA ASN A 84 15.83 -9.44 -1.82
C ASN A 84 17.08 -8.65 -1.40
N PHE A 85 17.78 -8.06 -2.37
CA PHE A 85 18.81 -7.04 -2.12
C PHE A 85 18.78 -5.99 -3.23
N PHE A 86 19.15 -4.77 -2.93
CA PHE A 86 19.05 -3.67 -3.88
C PHE A 86 20.10 -2.61 -3.61
N LYS A 87 20.69 -2.13 -4.70
CA LYS A 87 21.54 -0.95 -4.72
C LYS A 87 21.10 -0.09 -5.90
N PRO A 88 20.34 1.01 -5.67
CA PRO A 88 19.95 1.88 -6.76
C PRO A 88 21.19 2.55 -7.36
N ASP A 89 21.16 2.80 -8.66
CA ASP A 89 22.14 3.69 -9.30
C ASP A 89 22.10 5.06 -8.59
N ASN A 90 23.28 5.62 -8.32
CA ASN A 90 23.49 6.83 -7.50
C ASN A 90 22.82 8.09 -8.07
N THR A 91 22.18 7.99 -9.24
CA THR A 91 21.40 9.03 -9.90
C THR A 91 19.96 9.17 -9.37
N LYS A 92 19.42 8.18 -8.64
CA LYS A 92 18.00 8.16 -8.19
C LYS A 92 17.83 7.90 -6.69
N LYS A 93 18.28 8.84 -5.85
CA LYS A 93 18.23 8.74 -4.37
C LYS A 93 16.84 8.74 -3.73
N ASN A 94 15.76 9.07 -4.46
CA ASN A 94 14.43 9.30 -3.86
C ASN A 94 13.51 8.07 -3.88
N PHE A 95 13.86 7.02 -4.63
CA PHE A 95 12.92 5.95 -4.99
C PHE A 95 12.52 5.04 -3.80
N VAL A 96 13.40 4.88 -2.81
CA VAL A 96 13.16 3.98 -1.67
C VAL A 96 12.24 4.59 -0.61
N ARG A 97 12.21 5.93 -0.51
CA ARG A 97 11.41 6.64 0.49
C ARG A 97 9.91 6.62 0.17
N GLU A 98 9.55 6.70 -1.12
CA GLU A 98 8.16 6.67 -1.57
C GLU A 98 7.49 5.30 -1.34
N ARG A 99 8.24 4.19 -1.47
CA ARG A 99 7.67 2.84 -1.41
C ARG A 99 7.26 2.41 0.00
N VAL A 100 8.06 2.74 1.01
CA VAL A 100 7.80 2.39 2.42
C VAL A 100 6.64 3.22 3.01
N GLU A 101 6.39 4.40 2.44
CA GLU A 101 5.38 5.35 2.93
C GLU A 101 3.95 5.09 2.39
N CYS A 102 3.78 4.15 1.44
CA CYS A 102 2.50 3.83 0.79
C CYS A 102 1.81 2.54 1.29
N GLU A 103 2.49 1.64 2.01
CA GLU A 103 2.00 0.27 2.29
C GLU A 103 0.94 0.16 3.42
N ASP A 104 0.63 1.24 4.15
CA ASP A 104 -0.22 1.19 5.37
C ASP A 104 -1.74 1.38 5.14
N LEU A 105 -2.23 1.48 3.90
CA LEU A 105 -3.66 1.76 3.62
C LEU A 105 -4.53 0.53 3.26
N ILE A 106 -4.03 -0.69 3.47
CA ILE A 106 -4.70 -1.89 2.99
C ILE A 106 -5.98 -2.18 3.77
N CYS A 107 -7.13 -1.91 3.14
CA CYS A 107 -8.43 -2.45 3.53
C CYS A 107 -8.61 -3.76 2.75
N SER A 108 -8.14 -4.88 3.30
CA SER A 108 -8.38 -6.18 2.67
C SER A 108 -9.87 -6.51 2.75
N SER A 109 -10.49 -6.75 1.60
CA SER A 109 -11.84 -7.30 1.55
C SER A 109 -11.89 -8.66 2.24
N PRO A 110 -12.92 -8.96 3.06
CA PRO A 110 -13.21 -10.29 3.56
C PRO A 110 -13.27 -11.32 2.42
N LYS A 111 -12.22 -12.13 2.33
CA LYS A 111 -12.16 -13.30 1.44
C LYS A 111 -12.86 -14.46 2.17
N ASP A 112 -13.90 -14.99 1.53
CA ASP A 112 -14.60 -16.27 1.81
C ASP A 112 -15.90 -16.22 2.64
N SER A 113 -16.98 -16.65 1.97
CA SER A 113 -18.33 -17.02 2.46
C SER A 113 -19.17 -15.95 3.19
N ILE A 114 -20.46 -15.88 2.82
CA ILE A 114 -21.49 -15.03 3.46
C ILE A 114 -21.59 -15.31 4.98
N ASP A 115 -21.13 -16.47 5.43
CA ASP A 115 -21.18 -16.90 6.84
C ASP A 115 -20.07 -16.26 7.71
N ASP A 116 -18.97 -15.76 7.13
CA ASP A 116 -17.86 -15.10 7.84
C ASP A 116 -17.92 -13.54 7.75
N GLU A 117 -18.87 -13.00 6.97
CA GLU A 117 -19.06 -11.55 6.78
C GLU A 117 -19.20 -10.75 8.09
N PRO A 118 -19.94 -11.20 9.13
CA PRO A 118 -20.11 -10.41 10.34
C PRO A 118 -18.83 -10.22 11.15
N ASP A 119 -17.97 -11.24 11.22
CA ASP A 119 -16.72 -11.17 11.98
C ASP A 119 -15.65 -10.36 11.25
N ALA A 120 -15.62 -10.43 9.92
CA ALA A 120 -14.76 -9.60 9.11
C ALA A 120 -15.18 -8.11 9.15
N VAL A 121 -16.49 -7.83 9.10
CA VAL A 121 -17.04 -6.47 9.31
C VAL A 121 -16.71 -5.96 10.71
N LYS A 122 -16.81 -6.78 11.76
CA LYS A 122 -16.39 -6.39 13.12
C LYS A 122 -14.92 -6.00 13.17
N LYS A 123 -14.03 -6.82 12.60
CA LYS A 123 -12.59 -6.52 12.57
C LYS A 123 -12.30 -5.21 11.83
N MET A 124 -12.93 -5.00 10.67
CA MET A 124 -12.77 -3.74 9.94
C MET A 124 -13.30 -2.53 10.73
N LEU A 125 -14.37 -2.70 11.55
CA LEU A 125 -14.90 -1.63 12.40
C LEU A 125 -13.94 -1.35 13.57
N ASP A 126 -13.30 -2.37 14.13
CA ASP A 126 -12.22 -2.20 15.11
C ASP A 126 -11.07 -1.36 14.51
N GLU A 127 -10.65 -1.69 13.29
CA GLU A 127 -9.59 -0.96 12.59
C GLU A 127 -9.99 0.49 12.25
N TYR A 128 -11.26 0.74 11.90
CA TYR A 128 -11.76 2.11 11.68
C TYR A 128 -11.75 2.92 12.97
N GLU A 129 -12.25 2.35 14.06
CA GLU A 129 -12.24 3.01 15.36
C GLU A 129 -10.81 3.30 15.85
N GLN A 130 -9.90 2.34 15.68
CA GLN A 130 -8.48 2.48 16.01
C GLN A 130 -7.82 3.57 15.16
N ALA A 131 -8.12 3.65 13.86
CA ALA A 131 -7.55 4.68 13.00
C ALA A 131 -7.96 6.09 13.46
N ILE A 132 -9.18 6.28 13.95
CA ILE A 132 -9.61 7.57 14.54
C ILE A 132 -8.83 7.86 15.84
N ASP A 133 -8.67 6.86 16.71
CA ASP A 133 -7.92 7.02 17.96
C ASP A 133 -6.45 7.36 17.73
N GLU A 134 -5.82 6.71 16.75
CA GLU A 134 -4.44 6.98 16.36
C GLU A 134 -4.30 8.37 15.74
N LEU A 135 -5.27 8.77 14.92
CA LEU A 135 -5.30 10.10 14.33
C LEU A 135 -5.43 11.20 15.41
N ASP A 136 -6.37 11.09 16.36
CA ASP A 136 -6.53 12.11 17.42
C ASP A 136 -5.32 12.13 18.37
N ARG A 137 -4.73 10.96 18.67
CA ARG A 137 -3.55 10.85 19.54
C ARG A 137 -2.30 11.45 18.90
N ASN A 138 -2.10 11.20 17.60
CA ASN A 138 -0.88 11.56 16.90
C ASN A 138 -1.05 12.80 16.01
N PHE A 139 -2.15 13.54 16.13
CA PHE A 139 -2.53 14.60 15.20
C PHE A 139 -1.40 15.58 14.88
N ASP A 140 -0.71 16.07 15.90
CA ASP A 140 0.38 17.04 15.75
C ASP A 140 1.68 16.43 15.19
N ASN A 141 1.76 15.09 15.08
CA ASN A 141 2.93 14.32 14.67
C ASN A 141 2.63 13.32 13.53
N ILE A 142 1.56 13.51 12.77
CA ILE A 142 1.12 12.58 11.70
C ILE A 142 2.26 12.27 10.71
N GLY A 143 3.12 13.24 10.37
CA GLY A 143 4.27 13.00 9.47
C GLY A 143 5.45 12.23 10.07
N GLN A 144 5.42 11.91 11.36
CA GLN A 144 6.44 11.10 12.06
C GLN A 144 5.89 9.76 12.55
N ALA A 145 4.59 9.68 12.77
CA ALA A 145 3.89 8.42 12.99
C ALA A 145 3.69 7.72 11.63
N ASN A 146 3.71 6.39 11.60
CA ASN A 146 3.22 5.61 10.46
C ASN A 146 1.68 5.69 10.40
N CYS A 147 1.12 6.89 10.27
CA CYS A 147 -0.31 7.15 10.26
C CYS A 147 -0.60 8.22 9.20
N ARG A 148 -1.51 7.92 8.28
CA ARG A 148 -2.01 8.90 7.29
C ARG A 148 -3.30 9.52 7.76
N ALA A 149 -3.48 10.81 7.53
CA ALA A 149 -4.69 11.53 7.92
C ALA A 149 -5.92 10.99 7.19
N CYS A 150 -5.75 10.51 5.95
CA CYS A 150 -6.83 9.96 5.14
C CYS A 150 -7.36 8.59 5.62
N THR A 151 -6.63 7.87 6.47
CA THR A 151 -6.96 6.47 6.83
C THR A 151 -8.39 6.31 7.39
N PRO A 152 -8.83 7.10 8.39
CA PRO A 152 -10.19 6.97 8.91
C PRO A 152 -11.25 7.36 7.87
N LEU A 153 -10.98 8.37 7.05
CA LEU A 153 -11.89 8.82 5.99
C LEU A 153 -12.11 7.73 4.93
N VAL A 154 -11.04 7.09 4.49
CA VAL A 154 -11.09 5.99 3.51
C VAL A 154 -11.96 4.86 4.05
N ARG A 155 -11.72 4.45 5.30
CA ARG A 155 -12.51 3.41 5.97
C ARG A 155 -13.99 3.79 6.09
N LYS A 156 -14.31 5.03 6.51
CA LYS A 156 -15.68 5.56 6.57
C LYS A 156 -16.42 5.41 5.23
N ARG A 157 -15.76 5.75 4.12
CA ARG A 157 -16.34 5.69 2.78
C ARG A 157 -16.54 4.25 2.30
N ILE A 158 -15.53 3.39 2.46
CA ILE A 158 -15.63 1.98 2.11
C ILE A 158 -16.80 1.31 2.86
N PHE A 159 -16.93 1.57 4.17
CA PHE A 159 -18.04 1.04 4.96
C PHE A 159 -19.41 1.51 4.48
N SER A 160 -19.52 2.77 4.08
CA SER A 160 -20.78 3.31 3.57
C SER A 160 -21.23 2.55 2.31
N PHE A 161 -20.29 2.24 1.41
CA PHE A 161 -20.57 1.43 0.22
C PHE A 161 -20.90 -0.03 0.56
N TRP A 162 -20.21 -0.61 1.54
CA TRP A 162 -20.46 -1.97 2.04
C TRP A 162 -21.85 -2.13 2.66
N PHE A 163 -22.23 -1.24 3.58
CA PHE A 163 -23.56 -1.30 4.21
C PHE A 163 -24.67 -1.15 3.16
N ASP A 164 -24.52 -0.21 2.21
CA ASP A 164 -25.45 -0.04 1.10
C ASP A 164 -25.61 -1.34 0.28
N TYR A 165 -24.52 -2.07 0.06
CA TYR A 165 -24.54 -3.35 -0.64
C TYR A 165 -25.25 -4.45 0.14
N ILE A 166 -24.85 -4.67 1.39
CA ILE A 166 -25.40 -5.70 2.28
C ILE A 166 -26.92 -5.52 2.43
N PHE A 167 -27.37 -4.26 2.61
CA PHE A 167 -28.79 -3.95 2.70
C PHE A 167 -29.54 -4.21 1.38
N LYS A 168 -28.95 -3.93 0.22
CA LYS A 168 -29.54 -4.28 -1.08
C LYS A 168 -29.68 -5.78 -1.29
N LYS A 169 -28.79 -6.59 -0.70
CA LYS A 169 -28.90 -8.07 -0.70
C LYS A 169 -29.90 -8.59 0.34
N GLY A 170 -30.52 -7.72 1.13
CA GLY A 170 -31.54 -8.07 2.12
C GLY A 170 -30.96 -8.61 3.44
N VAL A 171 -29.64 -8.54 3.62
CA VAL A 171 -28.97 -8.92 4.86
C VAL A 171 -29.08 -7.76 5.85
N GLN A 172 -29.42 -8.06 7.10
CA GLN A 172 -29.61 -7.08 8.15
C GLN A 172 -28.57 -7.29 9.24
N LEU A 173 -27.75 -6.26 9.51
CA LEU A 173 -26.68 -6.28 10.52
C LEU A 173 -26.86 -5.11 11.51
N PRO A 174 -27.99 -5.04 12.24
CA PRO A 174 -28.36 -3.86 13.02
C PRO A 174 -27.32 -3.50 14.11
N GLU A 175 -26.74 -4.48 14.78
CA GLU A 175 -25.72 -4.25 15.81
C GLU A 175 -24.43 -3.64 15.22
N LEU A 176 -24.03 -4.06 14.02
CA LEU A 176 -22.84 -3.54 13.34
C LEU A 176 -23.10 -2.16 12.74
N LEU A 177 -24.33 -1.90 12.30
CA LEU A 177 -24.75 -0.58 11.86
C LEU A 177 -24.73 0.42 13.02
N GLU A 178 -25.32 0.07 14.17
CA GLU A 178 -25.30 0.92 15.37
C GLU A 178 -23.85 1.21 15.82
N ARG A 179 -22.98 0.21 15.74
CA ARG A 179 -21.55 0.39 15.99
C ARG A 179 -20.90 1.35 14.99
N PHE A 180 -21.17 1.18 13.70
CA PHE A 180 -20.65 2.08 12.65
C PHE A 180 -21.12 3.53 12.86
N GLU A 181 -22.37 3.75 13.22
CA GLU A 181 -22.92 5.07 13.56
C GLU A 181 -22.22 5.68 14.78
N SER A 182 -21.97 4.88 15.82
CA SER A 182 -21.21 5.31 17.01
C SER A 182 -19.78 5.75 16.65
N ILE A 183 -19.08 4.97 15.80
CA ILE A 183 -17.72 5.32 15.34
C ILE A 183 -17.76 6.57 14.45
N ASN A 184 -18.77 6.74 13.58
CA ASN A 184 -18.92 7.95 12.79
C ASN A 184 -19.14 9.19 13.65
N LYS A 185 -19.90 9.08 14.75
CA LYS A 185 -20.05 10.17 15.70
C LYS A 185 -18.71 10.58 16.33
N LYS A 186 -17.85 9.61 16.66
CA LYS A 186 -16.49 9.88 17.13
C LYS A 186 -15.65 10.62 16.08
N MET A 187 -15.78 10.23 14.81
CA MET A 187 -15.13 10.94 13.69
C MET A 187 -15.67 12.38 13.54
N GLU A 188 -16.99 12.58 13.66
CA GLU A 188 -17.60 13.91 13.62
C GLU A 188 -17.14 14.80 14.78
N GLU A 189 -17.02 14.26 15.99
CA GLU A 189 -16.48 14.98 17.15
C GLU A 189 -15.03 15.41 16.92
N PHE A 190 -14.21 14.54 16.31
CA PHE A 190 -12.85 14.88 15.89
C PHE A 190 -12.83 15.99 14.82
N GLU A 191 -13.67 15.88 13.79
CA GLU A 191 -13.79 16.89 12.74
C GLU A 191 -14.30 18.23 13.27
N GLN A 192 -15.21 18.25 14.25
CA GLN A 192 -15.65 19.49 14.91
C GLN A 192 -14.52 20.15 15.71
N LYS A 193 -13.66 19.34 16.34
CA LYS A 193 -12.52 19.81 17.15
C LYS A 193 -11.35 20.30 16.31
N ARG A 194 -11.06 19.64 15.17
CA ARG A 194 -9.81 19.79 14.38
C ARG A 194 -10.04 20.05 12.89
N GLY A 195 -11.28 20.24 12.43
CA GLY A 195 -11.65 20.16 11.02
C GLY A 195 -10.81 21.00 10.07
N GLY A 196 -10.51 22.26 10.42
CA GLY A 196 -9.67 23.12 9.57
C GLY A 196 -8.26 22.55 9.35
N ASP A 197 -7.56 22.21 10.44
CA ASP A 197 -6.22 21.63 10.39
C ASP A 197 -6.23 20.24 9.74
N TYR A 198 -7.29 19.46 10.00
CA TYR A 198 -7.47 18.13 9.43
C TYR A 198 -7.62 18.18 7.90
N ARG A 199 -8.38 19.16 7.38
CA ARG A 199 -8.54 19.35 5.93
C ARG A 199 -7.21 19.66 5.25
N ALA A 200 -6.35 20.46 5.88
CA ALA A 200 -5.01 20.74 5.34
C ALA A 200 -4.15 19.46 5.25
N LEU A 201 -4.25 18.57 6.24
CA LEU A 201 -3.56 17.27 6.20
C LEU A 201 -4.12 16.35 5.12
N LEU A 202 -5.43 16.33 4.92
CA LEU A 202 -6.05 15.59 3.81
C LEU A 202 -5.59 16.11 2.44
N CYS A 203 -5.44 17.42 2.27
CA CYS A 203 -4.83 17.98 1.06
C CYS A 203 -3.38 17.51 0.87
N SER A 204 -2.58 17.47 1.95
CA SER A 204 -1.21 16.96 1.90
C SER A 204 -1.17 15.48 1.51
N ASP A 205 -2.08 14.66 2.03
CA ASP A 205 -2.19 13.25 1.64
C ASP A 205 -2.60 13.13 0.15
N LEU A 206 -3.55 13.95 -0.32
CA LEU A 206 -3.97 13.98 -1.71
C LEU A 206 -2.81 14.33 -2.65
N GLU A 207 -2.04 15.37 -2.34
CA GLU A 207 -0.85 15.76 -3.11
C GLU A 207 0.19 14.64 -3.14
N HIS A 208 0.42 13.97 -2.00
CA HIS A 208 1.33 12.83 -1.92
C HIS A 208 0.89 11.69 -2.84
N TYR A 209 -0.34 11.19 -2.71
CA TYR A 209 -0.83 10.10 -3.56
C TYR A 209 -0.87 10.48 -5.04
N ALA A 210 -1.23 11.74 -5.36
CA ALA A 210 -1.26 12.21 -6.75
C ALA A 210 0.15 12.22 -7.36
N SER A 211 1.17 12.60 -6.58
CA SER A 211 2.57 12.58 -7.04
C SER A 211 3.07 11.15 -7.30
N CYS A 212 2.67 10.19 -6.46
CA CYS A 212 3.04 8.78 -6.60
C CYS A 212 2.28 8.05 -7.71
N TYR A 213 1.08 8.51 -8.09
CA TYR A 213 0.21 7.80 -9.04
C TYR A 213 0.83 7.57 -10.41
N SER A 214 1.61 8.54 -10.91
CA SER A 214 2.33 8.41 -12.17
C SER A 214 3.29 7.20 -12.19
N GLY A 215 4.00 6.99 -11.08
CA GLY A 215 4.89 5.84 -10.91
C GLY A 215 4.12 4.54 -10.85
N ILE A 216 3.04 4.50 -10.08
CA ILE A 216 2.15 3.33 -9.97
C ILE A 216 1.65 2.89 -11.34
N VAL A 217 1.14 3.84 -12.12
CA VAL A 217 0.67 3.58 -13.48
C VAL A 217 1.81 3.05 -14.36
N GLU A 218 3.01 3.64 -14.31
CA GLU A 218 4.20 3.13 -15.02
C GLU A 218 4.56 1.67 -14.64
N TYR A 219 4.45 1.30 -13.36
CA TYR A 219 4.70 -0.09 -12.92
C TYR A 219 3.62 -1.05 -13.41
N PHE A 220 2.38 -0.59 -13.47
CA PHE A 220 1.26 -1.34 -14.03
C PHE A 220 1.50 -1.72 -15.52
N PHE A 221 2.33 -0.97 -16.26
CA PHE A 221 2.72 -1.28 -17.65
C PHE A 221 3.76 -2.39 -17.81
N LYS A 222 4.52 -2.74 -16.77
CA LYS A 222 5.70 -3.57 -16.98
C LYS A 222 5.27 -5.01 -17.33
N PRO A 223 5.77 -5.59 -18.44
CA PRO A 223 5.34 -6.88 -19.00
C PRO A 223 5.78 -8.11 -18.18
N GLU A 224 6.05 -7.90 -16.91
CA GLU A 224 6.21 -8.97 -15.94
C GLU A 224 4.81 -9.38 -15.45
N PRO A 225 4.60 -10.61 -14.92
CA PRO A 225 3.28 -11.00 -14.47
C PRO A 225 2.75 -9.90 -13.55
N VAL A 226 1.60 -9.33 -13.95
CA VAL A 226 0.72 -8.43 -13.17
C VAL A 226 1.11 -8.55 -11.70
N CYS A 227 1.80 -7.53 -11.20
CA CYS A 227 2.62 -7.63 -10.01
C CYS A 227 1.79 -8.02 -8.76
N ALA A 228 2.47 -8.53 -7.73
CA ALA A 228 1.87 -8.76 -6.41
C ALA A 228 1.24 -7.50 -5.79
N GLU A 229 1.46 -6.32 -6.39
CA GLU A 229 1.04 -5.01 -5.94
C GLU A 229 -0.25 -4.49 -6.61
N VAL A 230 -0.84 -5.21 -7.58
CA VAL A 230 -2.04 -4.71 -8.28
C VAL A 230 -3.19 -4.37 -7.34
N GLU A 231 -3.37 -5.14 -6.27
CA GLU A 231 -4.34 -4.81 -5.22
C GLU A 231 -4.01 -3.46 -4.55
N ASN A 232 -2.74 -3.24 -4.22
CA ASN A 232 -2.25 -2.01 -3.61
C ASN A 232 -2.36 -0.80 -4.55
N ASP A 233 -2.00 -0.97 -5.82
CA ASP A 233 -2.10 0.06 -6.86
C ASP A 233 -3.55 0.55 -7.04
N LEU A 234 -4.51 -0.39 -7.07
CA LEU A 234 -5.94 -0.08 -7.13
C LEU A 234 -6.44 0.55 -5.83
N ASN A 235 -5.93 0.13 -4.66
CA ASN A 235 -6.26 0.74 -3.37
C ASN A 235 -5.80 2.20 -3.34
N ILE A 236 -4.62 2.52 -3.87
CA ILE A 236 -4.14 3.90 -3.97
C ILE A 236 -5.08 4.74 -4.85
N ARG A 237 -5.60 4.17 -5.94
CA ARG A 237 -6.56 4.89 -6.78
C ARG A 237 -7.91 5.11 -6.07
N ASP A 238 -8.36 4.18 -5.22
CA ASP A 238 -9.53 4.40 -4.36
C ASP A 238 -9.31 5.57 -3.39
N VAL A 239 -8.14 5.62 -2.76
CA VAL A 239 -7.76 6.68 -1.81
C VAL A 239 -7.80 8.05 -2.50
N LEU A 240 -7.24 8.14 -3.71
CA LEU A 240 -7.32 9.35 -4.54
C LEU A 240 -8.76 9.75 -4.80
N GLU A 241 -9.63 8.84 -5.25
CA GLU A 241 -11.03 9.15 -5.53
C GLU A 241 -11.76 9.64 -4.28
N ILE A 242 -11.53 8.98 -3.15
CA ILE A 242 -12.17 9.33 -1.87
C ILE A 242 -11.72 10.71 -1.39
N LEU A 243 -10.43 11.01 -1.48
CA LEU A 243 -9.89 12.33 -1.11
C LEU A 243 -10.42 13.43 -2.03
N MET A 244 -10.45 13.19 -3.34
CA MET A 244 -11.03 14.13 -4.31
C MET A 244 -12.51 14.39 -4.01
N MET A 245 -13.29 13.33 -3.74
CA MET A 245 -14.70 13.45 -3.33
C MET A 245 -14.87 14.29 -2.08
N GLU A 246 -14.05 14.05 -1.06
CA GLU A 246 -14.15 14.73 0.23
C GLU A 246 -13.75 16.20 0.15
N LEU A 247 -12.70 16.52 -0.61
CA LEU A 247 -12.12 17.86 -0.70
C LEU A 247 -12.75 18.75 -1.77
N SER A 248 -13.44 18.17 -2.77
CA SER A 248 -14.07 18.92 -3.88
C SER A 248 -15.14 19.94 -3.43
N TYR A 249 -15.69 19.80 -2.22
CA TYR A 249 -16.61 20.78 -1.65
C TYR A 249 -15.92 22.08 -1.22
N ASP A 250 -14.65 21.97 -0.81
CA ASP A 250 -13.90 23.05 -0.18
C ASP A 250 -12.80 23.62 -1.11
N TYR A 251 -12.34 22.84 -2.09
CA TYR A 251 -11.20 23.15 -2.94
C TYR A 251 -11.52 22.97 -4.43
N ASP A 252 -10.92 23.82 -5.26
CA ASP A 252 -10.88 23.62 -6.71
C ASP A 252 -9.78 22.60 -7.03
N LEU A 253 -10.21 21.42 -7.50
CA LEU A 253 -9.33 20.29 -7.79
C LEU A 253 -9.21 20.02 -9.31
N SER A 254 -9.71 20.90 -10.18
CA SER A 254 -9.81 20.63 -11.62
C SER A 254 -8.47 20.30 -12.29
N LEU A 255 -7.37 20.96 -11.90
CA LEU A 255 -6.04 20.63 -12.43
C LEU A 255 -5.58 19.22 -12.04
N MET A 256 -5.92 18.79 -10.83
CA MET A 256 -5.60 17.44 -10.37
C MET A 256 -6.49 16.41 -11.07
N GLU A 257 -7.78 16.69 -11.25
CA GLU A 257 -8.69 15.85 -12.05
C GLU A 257 -8.17 15.66 -13.48
N GLU A 258 -7.75 16.73 -14.14
CA GLU A 258 -7.16 16.67 -15.49
C GLU A 258 -5.90 15.81 -15.52
N SER A 259 -5.02 15.96 -14.53
CA SER A 259 -3.80 15.14 -14.42
C SER A 259 -4.10 13.67 -14.19
N LEU A 260 -5.03 13.36 -13.27
CA LEU A 260 -5.43 11.98 -12.96
C LEU A 260 -6.17 11.34 -14.15
N ALA A 261 -6.98 12.09 -14.89
CA ALA A 261 -7.68 11.59 -16.07
C ALA A 261 -6.74 11.10 -17.18
N GLY A 262 -5.59 11.76 -17.35
CA GLY A 262 -4.54 11.30 -18.26
C GLY A 262 -4.00 9.92 -17.85
N PHE A 263 -3.67 9.76 -16.57
CA PHE A 263 -3.22 8.49 -16.01
C PHE A 263 -4.32 7.41 -16.02
N ASP A 264 -5.57 7.77 -15.77
CA ASP A 264 -6.72 6.86 -15.80
C ASP A 264 -6.99 6.32 -17.21
N THR A 265 -6.82 7.14 -18.25
CA THR A 265 -6.91 6.69 -19.65
C THR A 265 -5.89 5.59 -19.93
N THR A 266 -4.67 5.85 -19.49
CA THR A 266 -3.52 4.96 -19.60
C THR A 266 -3.72 3.68 -18.78
N LEU A 267 -4.19 3.75 -17.54
CA LEU A 267 -4.58 2.60 -16.72
C LEU A 267 -5.68 1.77 -17.40
N LYS A 268 -6.69 2.43 -17.98
CA LYS A 268 -7.82 1.76 -18.66
C LYS A 268 -7.34 0.93 -19.86
N GLU A 269 -6.38 1.42 -20.63
CA GLU A 269 -5.78 0.68 -21.74
C GLU A 269 -5.08 -0.59 -21.24
N VAL A 270 -4.23 -0.49 -20.21
CA VAL A 270 -3.52 -1.65 -19.63
C VAL A 270 -4.50 -2.65 -19.07
N PHE A 271 -5.48 -2.16 -18.30
CA PHE A 271 -6.49 -3.01 -17.69
C PHE A 271 -7.25 -3.79 -18.78
N THR A 272 -7.64 -3.12 -19.87
CA THR A 272 -8.34 -3.75 -21.00
C THR A 272 -7.47 -4.82 -21.67
N CYS A 273 -6.18 -4.55 -21.85
CA CYS A 273 -5.25 -5.50 -22.47
C CYS A 273 -4.93 -6.73 -21.58
N ASN A 274 -4.99 -6.59 -20.26
CA ASN A 274 -4.56 -7.61 -19.29
C ASN A 274 -5.70 -8.08 -18.37
N LYS A 275 -6.96 -7.87 -18.78
CA LYS A 275 -8.14 -8.05 -17.92
C LYS A 275 -8.21 -9.42 -17.26
N GLU A 276 -7.95 -10.49 -18.01
CA GLU A 276 -8.03 -11.86 -17.48
C GLU A 276 -6.98 -12.13 -16.40
N ASP A 277 -5.74 -11.65 -16.59
CA ASP A 277 -4.67 -11.81 -15.62
C ASP A 277 -4.90 -10.95 -14.37
N ILE A 278 -5.36 -9.71 -14.56
CA ILE A 278 -5.69 -8.79 -13.47
C ILE A 278 -6.83 -9.37 -12.61
N LEU A 279 -7.91 -9.86 -13.22
CA LEU A 279 -9.01 -10.50 -12.50
C LEU A 279 -8.58 -11.78 -11.77
N LYS A 280 -7.63 -12.53 -12.36
CA LYS A 280 -7.07 -13.73 -11.73
C LYS A 280 -6.20 -13.41 -10.51
N LEU A 281 -5.52 -12.27 -10.52
CA LEU A 281 -4.51 -11.91 -9.52
C LEU A 281 -5.04 -10.97 -8.43
N CYS A 282 -6.04 -10.13 -8.73
CA CYS A 282 -6.76 -9.33 -7.75
C CYS A 282 -8.21 -9.84 -7.63
N PRO A 283 -8.47 -10.82 -6.74
CA PRO A 283 -9.83 -11.22 -6.39
C PRO A 283 -10.62 -10.08 -5.71
N CYS A 284 -9.92 -9.00 -5.35
CA CYS A 284 -10.40 -7.72 -4.83
C CYS A 284 -11.02 -6.77 -5.87
N ILE A 285 -11.07 -7.14 -7.14
CA ILE A 285 -11.83 -6.41 -8.15
C ILE A 285 -13.30 -6.77 -7.94
N GLU A 286 -13.96 -5.97 -7.11
CA GLU A 286 -15.28 -6.22 -6.57
C GLU A 286 -16.37 -5.68 -7.49
N GLU A 287 -17.02 -6.58 -8.23
CA GLU A 287 -17.73 -6.30 -9.47
C GLU A 287 -19.07 -5.52 -9.39
N GLU A 288 -19.61 -5.10 -8.24
CA GLU A 288 -20.98 -4.49 -8.26
C GLU A 288 -21.31 -3.33 -7.32
N TYR A 289 -20.63 -3.12 -6.20
CA TYR A 289 -21.19 -2.25 -5.15
C TYR A 289 -20.57 -0.86 -5.01
N LEU A 290 -19.34 -0.66 -5.48
CA LEU A 290 -18.75 0.69 -5.53
C LEU A 290 -19.43 1.53 -6.63
N PRO A 291 -19.57 2.86 -6.45
CA PRO A 291 -20.13 3.72 -7.49
C PRO A 291 -19.33 3.67 -8.80
N GLY A 292 -19.97 3.94 -9.94
CA GLY A 292 -19.33 3.83 -11.27
C GLY A 292 -18.10 4.73 -11.51
N ARG A 293 -17.85 5.74 -10.65
CA ARG A 293 -16.60 6.52 -10.67
C ARG A 293 -15.37 5.69 -10.27
N PHE A 294 -15.56 4.58 -9.56
CA PHE A 294 -14.54 3.57 -9.23
C PHE A 294 -14.43 2.50 -10.32
N TRP A 295 -14.40 2.90 -11.60
CA TRP A 295 -14.49 1.98 -12.74
C TRP A 295 -13.38 0.92 -12.76
N TRP A 296 -12.21 1.20 -12.15
CA TRP A 296 -11.09 0.26 -12.03
C TRP A 296 -11.39 -0.92 -11.10
N ARG A 297 -12.46 -0.82 -10.29
CA ARG A 297 -13.01 -1.93 -9.49
C ARG A 297 -14.08 -2.72 -10.24
N HIS A 298 -14.55 -2.20 -11.37
CA HIS A 298 -15.65 -2.76 -12.17
C HIS A 298 -15.25 -2.88 -13.66
N PRO A 299 -14.31 -3.74 -14.04
CA PRO A 299 -13.83 -3.80 -15.42
C PRO A 299 -14.86 -4.34 -16.42
N SER A 300 -15.99 -4.85 -15.96
CA SER A 300 -17.18 -5.15 -16.77
C SER A 300 -17.90 -3.88 -17.25
N SER A 301 -17.68 -2.74 -16.59
CA SER A 301 -18.24 -1.43 -16.95
C SER A 301 -17.42 -0.66 -18.00
N LEU A 302 -16.28 -1.22 -18.45
CA LEU A 302 -15.33 -0.56 -19.35
C LEU A 302 -15.73 -0.55 -20.83
#